data_AF-A0A6S7GFJ1-F1
#
_entry.id   AF-A0A6S7GFJ1-F1
#
_cell.length_a   1.000
_cell.length_b   1.000
_cell.length_c   1.000
_cell.angle_alpha   90.00
_cell.angle_beta   90.00
_cell.angle_gamma   90.00
#
_symmetry.space_group_name_H-M   'P 1'
#
loop_
_entity.id
_entity.type
_entity.pdbx_description
1 polymer ?
#
loop_
_entity_poly.entity_id
_entity_poly.type
_entity_poly.pdbx_seq_one_letter_code
_entity_poly.pdbx_strand_id
1 'polypeptide(L)'
;MAGKRERGCIRTDILPSQMKQDKADVDKIVETTNSMINPFEYEEEELLHITSGTVATEEVEKDLQSAYDRGEAAFIAICKERLQTREVDLLTTMKKLKLKTFTSMSKTTKSKVHGKEVSLKADRNLLARLDVIGHIRKVDLQELLSYSLGPVPLALCTPLGCLVKTNKAKMLYSLESQPEKAIVEIPRGGIFVVDSMAKIEKVDVKKLPGERTFLNLAHVLLRRIVNLARGNGSNEIHFVEDTYRDQSIKNAERAKRAVGVRR
;
A
#
# COMPACT_ATOMS: atom_id res chain seq x y z
N MET A 1 31.76 -13.36 -45.36
CA MET A 1 30.82 -12.25 -45.60
C MET A 1 30.26 -11.79 -44.27
N ALA A 2 30.90 -10.81 -43.62
CA ALA A 2 30.47 -10.29 -42.33
C ALA A 2 29.34 -9.26 -42.54
N GLY A 3 28.18 -9.49 -41.92
CA GLY A 3 27.00 -8.63 -42.06
C GLY A 3 27.26 -7.23 -41.48
N LYS A 4 27.00 -6.19 -42.29
CA LYS A 4 26.95 -4.80 -41.83
C LYS A 4 25.86 -4.68 -40.75
N ARG A 5 26.23 -4.27 -39.53
CA ARG A 5 25.28 -3.80 -38.53
C ARG A 5 24.62 -2.53 -39.04
N GLU A 6 23.28 -2.51 -39.04
CA GLU A 6 22.50 -1.32 -39.38
C GLU A 6 22.88 -0.14 -38.45
N ARG A 7 22.96 1.06 -39.03
CA ARG A 7 23.23 2.29 -38.28
C ARG A 7 22.05 2.56 -37.35
N GLY A 8 22.31 2.58 -36.04
CA GLY A 8 21.30 2.87 -35.02
C GLY A 8 20.63 4.21 -35.26
N CYS A 9 19.30 4.24 -35.10
CA CYS A 9 18.50 5.47 -35.19
C CYS A 9 19.02 6.51 -34.20
N ILE A 10 19.30 7.73 -34.68
CA ILE A 10 19.85 8.85 -33.89
C ILE A 10 18.80 9.40 -32.90
N ARG A 11 17.52 9.13 -33.14
CA ARG A 11 16.38 9.58 -32.33
C ARG A 11 15.69 8.38 -31.68
N THR A 12 15.99 8.17 -30.40
CA THR A 12 15.45 7.07 -29.60
C THR A 12 13.96 7.24 -29.27
N ASP A 13 13.45 8.46 -29.32
CA ASP A 13 12.05 8.87 -29.11
C ASP A 13 11.09 8.44 -30.25
N ILE A 14 11.61 8.21 -31.45
CA ILE A 14 10.81 7.76 -32.62
C ILE A 14 10.85 6.23 -32.76
N LEU A 15 11.50 5.52 -31.84
CA LEU A 15 11.51 4.07 -31.87
C LEU A 15 10.10 3.55 -31.55
N PRO A 16 9.56 2.57 -32.32
CA PRO A 16 8.21 2.04 -32.10
C PRO A 16 7.98 1.53 -30.67
N SER A 17 9.03 1.00 -30.03
CA SER A 17 8.99 0.57 -28.63
C SER A 17 8.83 1.76 -27.66
N GLN A 18 9.55 2.86 -27.90
CA GLN A 18 9.49 4.06 -27.08
C GLN A 18 8.14 4.76 -27.26
N MET A 19 7.66 4.92 -28.50
CA MET A 19 6.34 5.48 -28.78
C MET A 19 5.21 4.68 -28.13
N LYS A 20 5.33 3.34 -28.09
CA LYS A 20 4.36 2.48 -27.39
C LYS A 20 4.39 2.70 -25.88
N GLN A 21 5.57 2.88 -25.30
CA GLN A 21 5.73 3.14 -23.88
C GLN A 21 5.23 4.54 -23.50
N ASP A 22 5.60 5.56 -24.27
CA ASP A 22 5.14 6.94 -24.08
C ASP A 22 3.62 7.02 -24.19
N LYS A 23 3.02 6.34 -25.17
CA LYS A 23 1.56 6.21 -25.26
C LYS A 23 0.97 5.55 -24.01
N ALA A 24 1.53 4.45 -23.55
CA ALA A 24 1.06 3.78 -22.34
C ALA A 24 1.20 4.66 -21.09
N ASP A 25 2.21 5.52 -21.03
CA ASP A 25 2.41 6.45 -19.91
C ASP A 25 1.45 7.65 -19.99
N VAL A 26 1.18 8.18 -21.19
CA VAL A 26 0.12 9.18 -21.42
C VAL A 26 -1.25 8.61 -21.06
N ASP A 27 -1.56 7.38 -21.49
CA ASP A 27 -2.83 6.71 -21.19
C ASP A 27 -3.01 6.56 -19.66
N LYS A 28 -1.95 6.23 -18.92
CA LYS A 28 -1.99 6.19 -17.44
C LYS A 28 -2.25 7.56 -16.81
N ILE A 29 -1.65 8.63 -17.34
CA ILE A 29 -1.88 9.99 -16.85
C ILE A 29 -3.34 10.40 -17.09
N VAL A 30 -3.86 10.12 -18.29
CA VAL A 30 -5.25 10.38 -18.65
C VAL A 30 -6.20 9.58 -17.76
N GLU A 31 -5.96 8.28 -17.58
CA GLU A 31 -6.74 7.41 -16.70
C GLU A 31 -6.73 7.93 -15.25
N THR A 32 -5.55 8.32 -14.74
CA THR A 32 -5.42 8.87 -13.39
C THR A 32 -6.17 10.18 -13.25
N THR A 33 -6.09 11.07 -14.23
CA THR A 33 -6.77 12.38 -14.22
C THR A 33 -8.29 12.21 -14.28
N ASN A 34 -8.77 11.30 -15.13
CA ASN A 34 -10.19 10.97 -15.24
C ASN A 34 -10.74 10.25 -14.01
N SER A 35 -9.88 9.62 -13.20
CA SER A 35 -10.27 9.00 -11.94
C SER A 35 -10.44 10.00 -10.78
N MET A 36 -9.96 11.24 -10.94
CA MET A 36 -10.13 12.30 -9.95
C MET A 36 -11.54 12.89 -10.04
N ILE A 37 -12.00 13.52 -8.97
CA ILE A 37 -13.30 14.21 -8.99
C ILE A 37 -13.18 15.45 -9.88
N ASN A 38 -14.13 15.62 -10.81
CA ASN A 38 -14.21 16.82 -11.62
C ASN A 38 -14.75 17.99 -10.75
N PRO A 39 -13.94 19.02 -10.46
CA PRO A 39 -14.34 20.12 -9.59
C PRO A 39 -15.41 21.03 -10.20
N PHE A 40 -15.73 20.88 -11.49
CA PHE A 40 -16.77 21.64 -12.18
C PHE A 40 -18.10 20.90 -12.33
N GLU A 41 -18.15 19.60 -12.03
CA GLU A 41 -19.37 18.78 -12.04
C GLU A 41 -19.88 18.47 -10.63
N TYR A 42 -19.03 18.67 -9.62
CA TYR A 42 -19.38 18.43 -8.23
C TYR A 42 -20.11 19.63 -7.63
N GLU A 43 -21.39 19.46 -7.31
CA GLU A 43 -22.28 20.52 -6.81
C GLU A 43 -22.54 20.46 -5.30
N GLU A 44 -21.95 19.50 -4.57
CA GLU A 44 -22.17 19.41 -3.12
C GLU A 44 -21.31 20.43 -2.36
N GLU A 45 -21.80 20.89 -1.20
CA GLU A 45 -21.13 21.90 -0.36
C GLU A 45 -19.99 21.32 0.51
N GLU A 46 -19.78 20.01 0.47
CA GLU A 46 -18.81 19.33 1.31
C GLU A 46 -17.35 19.60 0.86
N LEU A 47 -16.47 19.84 1.83
CA LEU A 47 -15.05 20.07 1.54
C LEU A 47 -14.36 18.75 1.15
N LEU A 48 -14.12 18.56 -0.15
CA LEU A 48 -13.53 17.35 -0.70
C LEU A 48 -12.06 17.50 -1.11
N HIS A 49 -11.33 16.38 -1.10
CA HIS A 49 -10.01 16.30 -1.71
C HIS A 49 -10.10 15.78 -3.15
N ILE A 50 -9.87 16.67 -4.12
CA ILE A 50 -10.12 16.45 -5.56
C ILE A 50 -9.46 15.16 -6.10
N THR A 51 -8.24 14.86 -5.64
CA THR A 51 -7.47 13.73 -6.19
C THR A 51 -7.79 12.38 -5.54
N SER A 52 -8.38 12.37 -4.34
CA SER A 52 -8.70 11.13 -3.61
C SER A 52 -10.19 10.91 -3.38
N GLY A 53 -11.02 11.91 -3.69
CA GLY A 53 -12.45 11.90 -3.41
C GLY A 53 -12.82 11.78 -1.93
N THR A 54 -11.89 12.08 -1.03
CA THR A 54 -12.13 11.98 0.41
C THR A 54 -12.77 13.26 0.93
N VAL A 55 -13.93 13.14 1.58
CA VAL A 55 -14.63 14.23 2.27
C VAL A 55 -13.92 14.57 3.57
N ALA A 56 -13.74 15.86 3.85
CA ALA A 56 -13.13 16.34 5.08
C ALA A 56 -14.01 16.00 6.30
N THR A 57 -13.38 15.63 7.41
CA THR A 57 -14.08 15.60 8.71
C THR A 57 -14.36 17.02 9.18
N GLU A 58 -15.44 17.23 9.95
CA GLU A 58 -15.82 18.54 10.52
C GLU A 58 -14.66 19.29 11.18
N GLU A 59 -13.76 18.58 11.89
CA GLU A 59 -12.59 19.18 12.53
C GLU A 59 -11.57 19.77 11.54
N VAL A 60 -11.38 19.09 10.40
CA VAL A 60 -10.45 19.49 9.34
C VAL A 60 -11.05 20.62 8.53
N GLU A 61 -12.34 20.54 8.23
CA GLU A 61 -13.07 21.58 7.52
C GLU A 61 -13.01 22.91 8.29
N LYS A 62 -13.35 22.89 9.58
CA LYS A 62 -13.30 24.07 10.44
C LYS A 62 -11.88 24.65 10.55
N ASP A 63 -10.86 23.81 10.63
CA ASP A 63 -9.46 24.26 10.70
C ASP A 63 -8.97 24.84 9.37
N LEU A 64 -9.41 24.31 8.24
CA LEU A 64 -9.07 24.83 6.91
C LEU A 64 -9.78 26.16 6.61
N GLN A 65 -11.08 26.27 6.93
CA GLN A 65 -11.86 27.50 6.76
C GLN A 65 -11.32 28.63 7.65
N SER A 66 -10.99 28.34 8.91
CA SER A 66 -10.48 29.34 9.86
C SER A 66 -8.96 29.53 9.83
N ALA A 67 -8.25 28.90 8.91
CA ALA A 67 -6.78 28.94 8.86
C ALA A 67 -6.24 30.36 8.68
N TYR A 68 -6.88 31.15 7.82
CA TYR A 68 -6.51 32.52 7.53
C TYR A 68 -6.69 33.41 8.77
N ASP A 69 -7.90 33.42 9.34
CA ASP A 69 -8.25 34.25 10.50
C ASP A 69 -7.37 33.92 11.72
N ARG A 70 -7.08 32.64 11.95
CA ARG A 70 -6.17 32.21 13.02
C ARG A 70 -4.74 32.67 12.78
N GLY A 71 -4.29 32.68 11.52
CA GLY A 71 -2.98 33.19 11.13
C GLY A 71 -2.87 34.68 11.35
N GLU A 72 -3.90 35.44 10.97
CA GLU A 72 -3.98 36.88 11.17
C GLU A 72 -4.00 37.24 12.66
N ALA A 73 -4.84 36.57 13.45
CA ALA A 73 -4.89 36.77 14.90
C ALA A 73 -3.55 36.48 15.57
N ALA A 74 -2.87 35.40 15.16
CA ALA A 74 -1.53 35.07 15.66
C ALA A 74 -0.47 36.10 15.24
N PHE A 75 -0.55 36.63 14.02
CA PHE A 75 0.33 37.69 13.55
C PHE A 75 0.15 38.98 14.37
N ILE A 76 -1.09 39.41 14.59
CA ILE A 76 -1.41 40.58 15.39
C ILE A 76 -0.91 40.42 16.83
N ALA A 77 -1.10 39.23 17.43
CA ALA A 77 -0.60 38.94 18.76
C ALA A 77 0.93 39.05 18.84
N ILE A 78 1.65 38.48 17.88
CA ILE A 78 3.12 38.56 17.82
C ILE A 78 3.60 40.00 17.66
N CYS A 79 2.96 40.79 16.80
CA CYS A 79 3.28 42.19 16.62
C CYS A 79 3.08 42.99 17.91
N LYS A 80 1.99 42.72 18.65
CA LYS A 80 1.75 43.36 19.95
C LYS A 80 2.80 42.96 20.99
N GLU A 81 2.96 41.66 21.23
CA GLU A 81 3.81 41.11 22.29
C GLU A 81 5.30 41.44 22.09
N ARG A 82 5.79 41.43 20.84
CA ARG A 82 7.23 41.58 20.55
C ARG A 82 7.63 42.98 20.09
N LEU A 83 6.81 43.63 19.27
CA LEU A 83 7.17 44.92 18.66
C LEU A 83 6.64 46.10 19.48
N GLN A 84 5.43 46.01 20.02
CA GLN A 84 4.79 47.12 20.74
C GLN A 84 5.10 47.09 22.24
N THR A 85 4.76 45.99 22.94
CA THR A 85 4.94 45.89 24.39
C THR A 85 6.34 45.41 24.78
N ARG A 86 7.06 44.75 23.86
CA ARG A 86 8.41 44.19 24.08
C ARG A 86 8.50 43.26 25.30
N GLU A 87 7.39 42.59 25.63
CA GLU A 87 7.32 41.64 26.74
C GLU A 87 8.09 40.35 26.43
N VAL A 88 8.21 40.00 25.15
CA VAL A 88 8.88 38.81 24.66
C VAL A 88 9.97 39.20 23.66
N ASP A 89 11.16 38.62 23.80
CA ASP A 89 12.28 38.88 22.90
C ASP A 89 11.97 38.42 21.46
N LEU A 90 12.50 39.15 20.49
CA LEU A 90 12.33 38.87 19.07
C LEU A 90 12.91 37.51 18.68
N LEU A 91 13.99 37.09 19.34
CA LEU A 91 14.71 35.84 19.05
C LEU A 91 14.04 34.60 19.68
N THR A 92 13.03 34.78 20.53
CA THR A 92 12.34 33.67 21.17
C THR A 92 11.55 32.83 20.17
N THR A 93 11.55 31.50 20.32
CA THR A 93 10.89 30.58 19.38
C THR A 93 9.39 30.81 19.29
N MET A 94 8.86 30.93 18.06
CA MET A 94 7.42 31.03 17.81
C MET A 94 6.77 29.64 17.75
N LYS A 95 5.64 29.48 18.44
CA LYS A 95 4.86 28.23 18.37
C LYS A 95 4.10 28.18 17.04
N LYS A 96 4.17 27.04 16.36
CA LYS A 96 3.37 26.80 15.15
C LYS A 96 1.93 26.44 15.54
N LEU A 97 0.96 27.04 14.86
CA LEU A 97 -0.44 26.62 14.91
C LEU A 97 -0.54 25.22 14.26
N LYS A 98 -0.88 24.21 15.06
CA LYS A 98 -1.02 22.81 14.59
C LYS A 98 -2.41 22.58 13.99
N LEU A 99 -2.71 23.24 12.88
CA LEU A 99 -3.99 23.09 12.18
C LEU A 99 -4.08 21.70 11.53
N LYS A 100 -5.26 21.09 11.63
CA LYS A 100 -5.57 19.82 10.97
C LYS A 100 -5.83 20.07 9.47
N THR A 101 -5.34 19.16 8.65
CA THR A 101 -5.54 19.17 7.18
C THR A 101 -5.88 17.76 6.69
N PHE A 102 -6.15 17.55 5.40
CA PHE A 102 -6.37 16.20 4.85
C PHE A 102 -5.25 15.20 5.17
N THR A 103 -4.02 15.67 5.37
CA THR A 103 -2.90 14.81 5.81
C THR A 103 -3.06 14.28 7.24
N SER A 104 -3.80 14.99 8.08
CA SER A 104 -4.13 14.55 9.45
C SER A 104 -5.23 13.49 9.48
N MET A 105 -6.06 13.38 8.43
CA MET A 105 -7.03 12.29 8.27
C MET A 105 -6.36 10.98 7.85
N SER A 106 -5.21 11.07 7.18
CA SER A 106 -4.42 9.89 6.86
C SER A 106 -3.85 9.31 8.16
N LYS A 107 -4.27 8.09 8.53
CA LYS A 107 -3.72 7.40 9.70
C LYS A 107 -2.23 7.16 9.46
N THR A 108 -1.39 8.05 9.99
CA THR A 108 0.02 7.75 10.20
C THR A 108 0.08 6.61 11.20
N THR A 109 0.55 5.45 10.76
CA THR A 109 0.69 4.30 11.64
C THR A 109 1.86 4.60 12.56
N LYS A 110 1.55 5.10 13.76
CA LYS A 110 2.53 5.33 14.82
C LYS A 110 3.03 3.99 15.33
N SER A 111 4.24 3.60 14.97
CA SER A 111 4.92 2.49 15.63
C SER A 111 5.72 3.03 16.82
N LYS A 112 5.52 2.45 18.01
CA LYS A 112 6.34 2.72 19.20
C LYS A 112 7.61 1.89 19.10
N VAL A 113 8.77 2.55 19.06
CA VAL A 113 10.06 1.90 19.29
C VAL A 113 10.69 2.57 20.51
N HIS A 114 10.98 1.79 21.55
CA HIS A 114 11.58 2.23 22.81
C HIS A 114 10.96 3.50 23.43
N GLY A 115 9.63 3.58 23.47
CA GLY A 115 8.91 4.63 24.21
C GLY A 115 8.91 6.03 23.58
N LYS A 116 9.56 6.24 22.43
CA LYS A 116 9.49 7.50 21.68
C LYS A 116 8.59 7.35 20.46
N GLU A 117 7.64 8.28 20.29
CA GLU A 117 6.85 8.39 19.06
C GLU A 117 7.76 8.91 17.94
N VAL A 118 8.14 8.04 16.99
CA VAL A 118 8.89 8.44 15.80
C VAL A 118 7.93 8.50 14.62
N SER A 119 7.67 9.71 14.13
CA SER A 119 7.08 9.87 12.81
C SER A 119 8.15 9.54 11.78
N LEU A 120 7.94 8.46 11.03
CA LEU A 120 8.81 8.08 9.93
C LEU A 120 8.62 9.09 8.79
N LYS A 121 9.37 10.20 8.85
CA LYS A 121 9.63 11.06 7.71
C LYS A 121 11.01 10.69 7.21
N ALA A 122 11.09 10.05 6.05
CA ALA A 122 12.33 9.57 5.45
C ALA A 122 13.39 10.68 5.31
N ASP A 123 14.41 10.64 6.17
CA ASP A 123 15.83 10.45 5.90
C ASP A 123 16.61 11.32 4.90
N ARG A 124 16.08 12.46 4.40
CA ARG A 124 16.99 13.46 3.75
C ARG A 124 18.01 14.02 4.74
N ASN A 125 17.55 14.32 5.95
CA ASN A 125 18.40 14.85 7.01
C ASN A 125 19.31 13.78 7.63
N LEU A 126 18.92 12.50 7.54
CA LEU A 126 19.77 11.39 7.98
C LEU A 126 20.93 11.21 7.01
N LEU A 127 20.68 11.23 5.70
CA LEU A 127 21.71 11.12 4.67
C LEU A 127 22.77 12.23 4.80
N ALA A 128 22.32 13.49 4.97
CA ALA A 128 23.22 14.62 5.18
C ALA A 128 24.07 14.50 6.46
N ARG A 129 23.51 13.92 7.53
CA ARG A 129 24.26 13.64 8.76
C ARG A 129 25.26 12.51 8.59
N LEU A 130 24.88 11.47 7.85
CA LEU A 130 25.75 10.33 7.57
C LEU A 130 26.95 10.73 6.71
N ASP A 131 26.77 11.62 5.75
CA ASP A 131 27.87 12.15 4.94
C ASP A 131 28.90 12.92 5.79
N VAL A 132 28.42 13.81 6.67
CA VAL A 132 29.26 14.56 7.61
C VAL A 132 29.97 13.62 8.60
N ILE A 133 29.26 12.63 9.14
CA ILE A 133 29.83 11.65 10.07
C ILE A 133 30.83 10.74 9.36
N GLY A 134 30.54 10.33 8.12
CA GLY A 134 31.45 9.55 7.27
C GLY A 134 32.77 10.28 7.07
N HIS A 135 32.71 11.59 6.80
CA HIS A 135 33.90 12.45 6.68
C HIS A 135 34.69 12.59 8.00
N ILE A 136 34.01 12.81 9.13
CA ILE A 136 34.69 13.06 10.42
C ILE A 136 35.24 11.77 11.03
N ARG A 137 34.47 10.68 10.97
CA ARG A 137 34.78 9.42 11.67
C ARG A 137 35.36 8.35 10.76
N LYS A 138 35.57 8.63 9.47
CA LYS A 138 36.02 7.66 8.44
C LYS A 138 35.17 6.39 8.44
N VAL A 139 33.85 6.54 8.60
CA VAL A 139 32.92 5.42 8.49
C VAL A 139 32.76 5.06 7.02
N ASP A 140 32.87 3.77 6.69
CA ASP A 140 32.58 3.30 5.35
C ASP A 140 31.07 3.41 5.08
N LEU A 141 30.70 4.43 4.30
CA LEU A 141 29.32 4.66 3.88
C LEU A 141 28.80 3.52 2.99
N GLN A 142 29.67 2.86 2.22
CA GLN A 142 29.27 1.75 1.36
C GLN A 142 28.82 0.55 2.19
N GLU A 143 29.59 0.19 3.21
CA GLU A 143 29.21 -0.86 4.15
C GLU A 143 27.97 -0.46 4.96
N LEU A 144 27.91 0.77 5.48
CA LEU A 144 26.79 1.25 6.29
C LEU A 144 25.45 1.24 5.51
N LEU A 145 25.46 1.63 4.23
CA LEU A 145 24.27 1.64 3.37
C LEU A 145 23.79 0.24 2.95
N SER A 146 24.57 -0.81 3.24
CA SER A 146 24.10 -2.19 3.06
C SER A 146 23.09 -2.63 4.14
N TYR A 147 23.00 -1.88 5.25
CA TYR A 147 22.08 -2.12 6.35
C TYR A 147 20.87 -1.17 6.31
N SER A 148 19.75 -1.59 6.91
CA SER A 148 18.60 -0.69 7.05
C SER A 148 18.88 0.38 8.11
N LEU A 149 19.04 1.63 7.68
CA LEU A 149 19.31 2.78 8.56
C LEU A 149 18.08 3.30 9.31
N GLY A 150 16.90 2.84 8.91
CA GLY A 150 15.64 3.13 9.60
C GLY A 150 15.37 2.16 10.76
N PRO A 151 14.44 2.50 11.67
CA PRO A 151 14.06 1.63 12.80
C PRO A 151 13.36 0.34 12.34
N VAL A 152 12.96 0.26 11.08
CA VAL A 152 12.40 -0.93 10.42
C VAL A 152 12.95 -1.03 9.00
N PRO A 153 13.27 -2.24 8.51
CA PRO A 153 13.71 -2.43 7.13
C PRO A 153 12.63 -2.01 6.13
N LEU A 154 13.02 -1.20 5.13
CA LEU A 154 12.11 -0.76 4.06
C LEU A 154 11.62 -1.91 3.17
N ALA A 155 12.31 -3.06 3.21
CA ALA A 155 11.85 -4.29 2.57
C ALA A 155 10.59 -4.88 3.23
N LEU A 156 10.36 -4.57 4.51
CA LEU A 156 9.25 -5.11 5.31
C LEU A 156 8.20 -4.06 5.61
N CYS A 157 8.60 -2.79 5.76
CA CYS A 157 7.72 -1.69 6.13
C CYS A 157 7.85 -0.49 5.19
N THR A 158 6.73 0.17 4.87
CA THR A 158 6.72 1.44 4.17
C THR A 158 7.35 2.54 5.04
N PRO A 159 7.74 3.67 4.46
CA PRO A 159 8.18 4.85 5.22
C PRO A 159 7.13 5.40 6.19
N LEU A 160 5.93 4.85 6.28
CA LEU A 160 4.91 5.23 7.27
C LEU A 160 4.72 4.14 8.35
N GLY A 161 5.60 3.14 8.40
CA GLY A 161 5.56 2.06 9.38
C GLY A 161 4.52 0.98 9.10
N CYS A 162 3.82 1.06 7.97
CA CYS A 162 2.90 0.00 7.52
C CYS A 162 3.69 -1.15 6.90
N LEU A 163 3.21 -2.39 6.99
CA LEU A 163 3.80 -3.50 6.23
C LEU A 163 3.79 -3.20 4.72
N VAL A 164 4.91 -3.44 4.03
CA VAL A 164 4.98 -3.37 2.56
C VAL A 164 4.05 -4.44 2.01
N LYS A 165 3.03 -4.00 1.27
CA LYS A 165 2.07 -4.91 0.64
C LYS A 165 2.55 -5.18 -0.78
N THR A 166 2.83 -6.45 -1.07
CA THR A 166 2.93 -6.94 -2.44
C THR A 166 1.58 -7.51 -2.85
N ASN A 167 1.15 -7.23 -4.08
CA ASN A 167 -0.01 -7.90 -4.63
C ASN A 167 0.24 -9.42 -4.58
N LYS A 168 -0.68 -10.19 -3.98
CA LYS A 168 -0.57 -11.66 -3.86
C LYS A 168 -0.28 -12.32 -5.22
N ALA A 169 -0.84 -11.76 -6.30
CA ALA A 169 -0.62 -12.23 -7.67
C ALA A 169 0.83 -12.01 -8.17
N LYS A 170 1.55 -11.01 -7.64
CA LYS A 170 2.93 -10.70 -8.06
C LYS A 170 3.90 -11.84 -7.77
N MET A 171 3.72 -12.54 -6.64
CA MET A 171 4.47 -13.75 -6.33
C MET A 171 4.14 -14.87 -7.32
N LEU A 172 2.87 -15.04 -7.69
CA LEU A 172 2.46 -16.02 -8.70
C LEU A 172 3.14 -15.74 -10.04
N TYR A 173 3.11 -14.48 -10.51
CA TYR A 173 3.81 -14.09 -11.74
C TYR A 173 5.32 -14.34 -11.67
N SER A 174 5.94 -14.08 -10.52
CA SER A 174 7.36 -14.39 -10.32
C SER A 174 7.64 -15.90 -10.35
N LEU A 175 6.75 -16.73 -9.80
CA LEU A 175 6.85 -18.19 -9.87
C LEU A 175 6.62 -18.71 -11.29
N GLU A 176 5.62 -18.19 -11.99
CA GLU A 176 5.31 -18.52 -13.40
C GLU A 176 6.45 -18.10 -14.35
N SER A 177 7.19 -17.05 -14.02
CA SER A 177 8.34 -16.60 -14.80
C SER A 177 9.59 -17.47 -14.64
N GLN A 178 9.59 -18.41 -13.69
CA GLN A 178 10.71 -19.34 -13.54
C GLN A 178 10.58 -20.49 -14.55
N PRO A 179 11.63 -20.77 -15.34
CA PRO A 179 11.59 -21.76 -16.42
C PRO A 179 11.68 -23.22 -15.94
N GLU A 180 11.78 -23.47 -14.64
CA GLU A 180 11.94 -24.84 -14.12
C GLU A 180 10.61 -25.59 -14.03
N LYS A 181 10.39 -26.39 -15.08
CA LYS A 181 9.67 -27.66 -15.12
C LYS A 181 8.49 -27.76 -14.15
N ALA A 182 7.32 -27.33 -14.62
CA ALA A 182 6.07 -27.90 -14.12
C ALA A 182 6.23 -29.43 -14.09
N ILE A 183 6.06 -30.04 -12.92
CA ILE A 183 6.07 -31.49 -12.78
C ILE A 183 4.96 -32.02 -13.71
N VAL A 184 5.35 -32.56 -14.86
CA VAL A 184 4.43 -32.98 -15.93
C VAL A 184 3.68 -34.25 -15.52
N GLU A 185 4.21 -35.02 -14.57
CA GLU A 185 3.59 -36.23 -14.01
C GLU A 185 3.42 -36.10 -12.50
N ILE A 186 2.17 -35.94 -12.06
CA ILE A 186 1.82 -35.98 -10.64
C ILE A 186 1.98 -37.43 -10.16
N PRO A 187 2.85 -37.74 -9.18
CA PRO A 187 3.01 -39.09 -8.66
C PRO A 187 1.69 -39.61 -8.08
N ARG A 188 1.34 -40.86 -8.43
CA ARG A 188 0.16 -41.53 -7.85
C ARG A 188 0.36 -41.79 -6.36
N GLY A 189 -0.72 -41.73 -5.60
CA GLY A 189 -0.70 -41.89 -4.14
C GLY A 189 -0.32 -40.64 -3.36
N GLY A 190 -0.27 -39.47 -4.01
CA GLY A 190 -0.01 -38.18 -3.36
C GLY A 190 -1.16 -37.68 -2.47
N ILE A 191 -0.86 -36.61 -1.73
CA ILE A 191 -1.81 -35.87 -0.89
C ILE A 191 -2.45 -34.74 -1.70
N PHE A 192 -3.78 -34.67 -1.72
CA PHE A 192 -4.53 -33.62 -2.38
C PHE A 192 -4.93 -32.54 -1.38
N VAL A 193 -4.23 -31.40 -1.41
CA VAL A 193 -4.49 -30.26 -0.51
C VAL A 193 -5.48 -29.30 -1.16
N VAL A 194 -6.55 -28.97 -0.44
CA VAL A 194 -7.65 -28.14 -0.92
C VAL A 194 -7.85 -26.93 -0.02
N ASP A 195 -7.84 -25.74 -0.61
CA ASP A 195 -8.32 -24.51 0.04
C ASP A 195 -9.85 -24.59 0.21
N SER A 196 -10.29 -24.76 1.46
CA SER A 196 -11.70 -24.99 1.79
C SER A 196 -12.59 -23.81 1.44
N MET A 197 -12.19 -22.60 1.82
CA MET A 197 -12.99 -21.39 1.66
C MET A 197 -13.18 -21.05 0.19
N ALA A 198 -12.13 -21.23 -0.62
CA ALA A 198 -12.23 -21.05 -2.06
C ALA A 198 -13.20 -22.05 -2.72
N LYS A 199 -13.32 -23.28 -2.20
CA LYS A 199 -14.28 -24.26 -2.71
C LYS A 199 -15.70 -23.97 -2.25
N ILE A 200 -15.89 -23.54 -1.01
CA ILE A 200 -17.20 -23.16 -0.45
C ILE A 200 -17.76 -21.94 -1.19
N GLU A 201 -16.95 -20.90 -1.40
CA GLU A 201 -17.37 -19.66 -2.08
C GLU A 201 -17.80 -19.91 -3.54
N LYS A 202 -17.16 -20.87 -4.22
CA LYS A 202 -17.51 -21.25 -5.60
C LYS A 202 -18.79 -22.07 -5.72
N VAL A 203 -19.39 -22.50 -4.61
CA VAL A 203 -20.68 -23.20 -4.64
C VAL A 203 -21.80 -22.17 -4.75
N ASP A 204 -22.44 -22.13 -5.91
CA ASP A 204 -23.70 -21.41 -6.07
C ASP A 204 -24.81 -22.16 -5.32
N VAL A 205 -25.18 -21.63 -4.15
CA VAL A 205 -26.21 -22.18 -3.25
C VAL A 205 -27.57 -22.27 -3.94
N LYS A 206 -27.82 -21.44 -4.97
CA LYS A 206 -29.08 -21.49 -5.75
C LYS A 206 -29.15 -22.68 -6.70
N LYS A 207 -28.00 -23.27 -7.06
CA LYS A 207 -27.87 -24.42 -7.96
C LYS A 207 -27.60 -25.73 -7.22
N LEU A 208 -27.75 -25.74 -5.89
CA LEU A 208 -27.64 -26.97 -5.11
C LEU A 208 -28.81 -27.91 -5.44
N PRO A 209 -28.55 -29.18 -5.76
CA PRO A 209 -29.60 -30.16 -6.02
C PRO A 209 -30.32 -30.52 -4.70
N GLY A 210 -31.65 -30.46 -4.67
CA GLY A 210 -32.45 -30.82 -3.48
C GLY A 210 -32.59 -29.69 -2.46
N GLU A 211 -32.83 -30.05 -1.20
CA GLU A 211 -33.09 -29.07 -0.13
C GLU A 211 -31.82 -28.27 0.24
N ARG A 212 -32.00 -26.97 0.51
CA ARG A 212 -30.90 -26.04 0.84
C ARG A 212 -30.52 -26.14 2.32
N THR A 213 -29.92 -27.27 2.69
CA THR A 213 -29.43 -27.54 4.04
C THR A 213 -27.90 -27.55 4.08
N PHE A 214 -27.31 -27.26 5.25
CA PHE A 214 -25.87 -27.38 5.45
C PHE A 214 -25.35 -28.80 5.20
N LEU A 215 -26.17 -29.81 5.50
CA LEU A 215 -25.85 -31.20 5.24
C LEU A 215 -25.74 -31.48 3.72
N ASN A 216 -26.66 -30.93 2.93
CA ASN A 216 -26.61 -31.09 1.48
C ASN A 216 -25.42 -30.36 0.86
N LEU A 217 -25.11 -29.15 1.35
CA LEU A 217 -23.89 -28.42 0.96
C LEU A 217 -22.62 -29.24 1.26
N ALA A 218 -22.52 -29.83 2.45
CA ALA A 218 -21.39 -30.67 2.85
C ALA A 218 -21.25 -31.91 1.94
N HIS A 219 -22.35 -32.60 1.64
CA HIS A 219 -22.33 -33.75 0.73
C HIS A 219 -21.89 -33.39 -0.69
N VAL A 220 -22.40 -32.28 -1.24
CA VAL A 220 -22.03 -31.82 -2.58
C VAL A 220 -20.54 -31.44 -2.65
N LEU A 221 -20.03 -30.73 -1.64
CA LEU A 221 -18.63 -30.35 -1.53
C LEU A 221 -17.72 -31.59 -1.42
N LEU A 222 -18.05 -32.50 -0.49
CA LEU A 222 -17.28 -33.73 -0.28
C LEU A 222 -17.22 -34.56 -1.57
N ARG A 223 -18.35 -34.74 -2.26
CA ARG A 223 -18.42 -35.49 -3.52
C ARG A 223 -17.55 -34.84 -4.60
N ARG A 224 -17.60 -33.51 -4.75
CA ARG A 224 -16.76 -32.79 -5.72
C ARG A 224 -15.27 -32.97 -5.42
N ILE A 225 -14.88 -32.85 -4.15
CA ILE A 225 -13.49 -32.95 -3.72
C ILE A 225 -12.95 -34.38 -3.89
N VAL A 226 -13.72 -35.39 -3.48
CA VAL A 226 -13.34 -36.80 -3.61
C VAL A 226 -13.22 -37.21 -5.09
N ASN A 227 -14.12 -36.75 -5.95
CA ASN A 227 -14.03 -37.03 -7.38
C ASN A 227 -12.78 -36.42 -8.02
N LEU A 228 -12.41 -35.19 -7.63
CA LEU A 228 -11.17 -34.54 -8.09
C LEU A 228 -9.93 -35.30 -7.62
N ALA A 229 -9.89 -35.70 -6.34
CA ALA A 229 -8.76 -36.45 -5.78
C ALA A 229 -8.59 -37.82 -6.45
N ARG A 230 -9.70 -38.54 -6.70
CA ARG A 230 -9.69 -39.82 -7.43
C ARG A 230 -9.21 -39.66 -8.87
N GLY A 231 -9.65 -38.60 -9.56
CA GLY A 231 -9.20 -38.30 -10.93
C GLY A 231 -7.70 -38.04 -11.02
N ASN A 232 -7.10 -37.50 -9.95
CA ASN A 232 -5.67 -37.24 -9.84
C ASN A 232 -4.87 -38.40 -9.22
N GLY A 233 -5.51 -39.53 -8.88
CA GLY A 233 -4.84 -40.68 -8.27
C GLY A 233 -4.30 -40.42 -6.86
N SER A 234 -4.90 -39.49 -6.11
CA SER A 234 -4.51 -39.16 -4.72
C SER A 234 -5.19 -40.09 -3.71
N ASN A 235 -4.45 -40.53 -2.68
CA ASN A 235 -4.96 -41.45 -1.66
C ASN A 235 -5.45 -40.72 -0.40
N GLU A 236 -5.05 -39.47 -0.23
CA GLU A 236 -5.34 -38.66 0.94
C GLU A 236 -5.77 -37.25 0.53
N ILE A 237 -6.72 -36.69 1.28
CA ILE A 237 -7.26 -35.35 1.01
C ILE A 237 -7.15 -34.51 2.27
N HIS A 238 -6.48 -33.37 2.16
CA HIS A 238 -6.37 -32.38 3.23
C HIS A 238 -7.28 -31.20 2.91
N PHE A 239 -8.35 -31.06 3.67
CA PHE A 239 -9.26 -29.93 3.58
C PHE A 239 -8.78 -28.83 4.53
N VAL A 240 -8.13 -27.80 3.97
CA VAL A 240 -7.42 -26.78 4.76
C VAL A 240 -8.30 -25.56 4.93
N GLU A 241 -8.69 -25.31 6.17
CA GLU A 241 -9.43 -24.13 6.59
C GLU A 241 -8.54 -23.00 7.08
N ASP A 242 -9.08 -21.79 6.95
CA ASP A 242 -8.43 -20.59 7.45
C ASP A 242 -8.45 -20.55 8.98
N THR A 243 -7.33 -20.86 9.61
CA THR A 243 -7.16 -20.68 11.05
C THR A 243 -6.74 -19.24 11.37
N TYR A 244 -7.52 -18.57 12.22
CA TYR A 244 -7.19 -17.24 12.74
C TYR A 244 -6.50 -17.39 14.09
N ARG A 245 -5.21 -17.04 14.14
CA ARG A 245 -4.46 -16.91 15.40
C ARG A 245 -4.32 -15.44 15.75
N ASP A 246 -4.36 -15.12 17.03
CA ASP A 246 -4.28 -13.73 17.51
C ASP A 246 -3.05 -13.00 16.99
N GLN A 247 -1.89 -13.68 16.99
CA GLN A 247 -0.62 -13.18 16.48
C GLN A 247 -0.35 -13.53 15.01
N SER A 248 -1.38 -13.58 14.15
CA SER A 248 -1.19 -13.84 12.71
C SER A 248 -1.25 -12.56 11.88
N ILE A 249 -0.45 -12.51 10.81
CA ILE A 249 -0.52 -11.47 9.76
C ILE A 249 -1.96 -11.35 9.22
N LYS A 250 -2.67 -12.48 9.15
CA LYS A 250 -4.05 -12.55 8.67
C LYS A 250 -5.03 -11.83 9.60
N ASN A 251 -4.86 -11.94 10.92
CA ASN A 251 -5.66 -11.23 11.92
C ASN A 251 -5.38 -9.72 11.92
N ALA A 252 -4.09 -9.34 11.86
CA ALA A 252 -3.67 -7.93 11.78
C ALA A 252 -4.24 -7.20 10.54
N GLU A 253 -4.43 -7.90 9.42
CA GLU A 253 -5.01 -7.32 8.20
C GLU A 253 -6.55 -7.34 8.16
N ARG A 254 -7.23 -8.06 9.07
CA ARG A 254 -8.71 -8.17 9.08
C ARG A 254 -9.39 -6.82 9.35
N ALA A 255 -8.91 -6.10 10.36
CA ALA A 255 -9.44 -4.78 10.72
C ALA A 255 -9.30 -3.77 9.57
N LYS A 256 -8.30 -3.92 8.70
CA LYS A 256 -8.10 -3.07 7.52
C LYS A 256 -9.02 -3.46 6.35
N ARG A 257 -9.37 -4.74 6.20
CA ARG A 257 -10.29 -5.23 5.14
C ARG A 257 -11.76 -4.90 5.43
N ALA A 258 -12.15 -4.82 6.71
CA ALA A 258 -13.53 -4.49 7.10
C ALA A 258 -13.96 -3.06 6.74
N VAL A 259 -13.01 -2.17 6.44
CA VAL A 259 -13.26 -0.77 6.02
C VAL A 259 -13.33 -0.64 4.50
N GLY A 260 -13.10 -1.73 3.75
CA GLY A 260 -13.18 -1.73 2.29
C GLY A 260 -14.61 -1.86 1.80
N VAL A 261 -15.09 -0.82 1.12
CA VAL A 261 -16.25 -0.82 0.22
C VAL A 261 -16.26 -2.10 -0.61
N ARG A 262 -17.41 -2.81 -0.63
CA ARG A 262 -17.67 -3.88 -1.57
C ARG A 262 -17.41 -3.35 -2.98
N ARG A 263 -16.46 -3.95 -3.69
CA ARG A 263 -16.44 -3.85 -5.15
C ARG A 263 -17.70 -4.49 -5.72
#